data_AF-A0A5M3Y0A6-F1
#
_entry.id   AF-A0A5M3Y0A6-F1
#
_cell.length_a   1.000
_cell.length_b   1.000
_cell.length_c   1.000
_cell.angle_alpha   90.00
_cell.angle_beta   90.00
_cell.angle_gamma   90.00
#
_symmetry.space_group_name_H-M   'P 1'
#
loop_
_entity.id
_entity.type
_entity.pdbx_description
1 polymer ?
#
loop_
_entity_poly.entity_id
_entity_poly.type
_entity_poly.pdbx_seq_one_letter_code
_entity_poly.pdbx_strand_id
1 'polypeptide(L)'
;MDRIRDILDYFGGCDQMNLTFVHSKELAPVAESLGGDISTSSPCTIVAALAEATDAYTKHGGTPWEDPEATLLLNHFGDWVAIYEPASMNALEGMRFYQLSRKYGQAVNIKWNITGAGRVKYWKDGQAALEFKLNQPELRAGFMADQADSLLADLNFAWRDPALPRNSWVVPWRESAFQLIERITGHRFSKSWFATEPHHRIRVPRH
;
A
#
# COMPACT_ATOMS: atom_id res chain seq x y z
N MET A 1 -10.42 8.39 15.85
CA MET A 1 -9.99 7.05 15.40
C MET A 1 -11.01 6.43 14.44
N ASP A 2 -12.28 6.85 14.49
CA ASP A 2 -13.38 6.20 13.75
C ASP A 2 -13.24 6.21 12.22
N ARG A 3 -12.67 7.27 11.62
CA ARG A 3 -12.58 7.39 10.15
C ARG A 3 -11.82 6.25 9.45
N ILE A 4 -10.65 5.86 9.96
CA ILE A 4 -9.83 4.83 9.28
C ILE A 4 -10.48 3.45 9.44
N ARG A 5 -11.12 3.21 10.59
CA ARG A 5 -11.94 2.03 10.79
C ARG A 5 -13.09 1.97 9.80
N ASP A 6 -13.80 3.09 9.57
CA ASP A 6 -14.86 3.15 8.56
C ASP A 6 -14.36 2.83 7.14
N ILE A 7 -13.11 3.23 6.82
CA ILE A 7 -12.47 2.88 5.54
C ILE A 7 -12.16 1.38 5.47
N LEU A 8 -11.57 0.82 6.52
CA LEU A 8 -11.22 -0.61 6.59
C LEU A 8 -12.45 -1.51 6.56
N ASP A 9 -13.51 -1.14 7.28
CA ASP A 9 -14.79 -1.84 7.30
C ASP A 9 -15.47 -1.78 5.93
N TYR A 10 -15.36 -0.65 5.24
CA TYR A 10 -15.86 -0.50 3.87
C TYR A 10 -15.16 -1.41 2.86
N PHE A 11 -13.89 -1.77 3.11
CA PHE A 11 -13.17 -2.78 2.33
C PHE A 11 -13.48 -4.23 2.74
N GLY A 12 -14.51 -4.45 3.55
CA GLY A 12 -14.87 -5.79 4.03
C GLY A 12 -13.75 -6.43 4.86
N GLY A 13 -12.91 -5.62 5.50
CA GLY A 13 -11.78 -6.13 6.27
C GLY A 13 -10.57 -6.55 5.44
N CYS A 14 -10.42 -6.07 4.19
CA CYS A 14 -9.27 -6.23 3.28
C CYS A 14 -8.11 -7.07 3.85
N ASP A 15 -8.19 -8.38 3.62
CA ASP A 15 -7.20 -9.31 4.16
C ASP A 15 -5.82 -9.11 3.55
N GLN A 16 -5.72 -8.45 2.39
CA GLN A 16 -4.45 -8.15 1.73
C GLN A 16 -4.45 -6.72 1.21
N MET A 17 -3.31 -6.03 1.36
CA MET A 17 -3.09 -4.70 0.83
C MET A 17 -1.66 -4.60 0.34
N ASN A 18 -1.46 -3.90 -0.77
CA ASN A 18 -0.15 -3.44 -1.19
C ASN A 18 -0.33 -2.04 -1.79
N LEU A 19 0.01 -1.02 -1.02
CA LEU A 19 -0.20 0.38 -1.34
C LEU A 19 1.14 1.11 -1.30
N THR A 20 1.51 1.71 -2.41
CA THR A 20 2.76 2.44 -2.59
C THR A 20 2.48 3.90 -2.91
N PHE A 21 3.23 4.81 -2.31
CA PHE A 21 3.19 6.24 -2.61
C PHE A 21 4.55 6.66 -3.12
N VAL A 22 4.57 7.42 -4.20
CA VAL A 22 5.76 7.97 -4.84
C VAL A 22 5.62 9.48 -4.86
N HIS A 23 6.64 10.21 -4.41
CA HIS A 23 6.57 11.68 -4.32
C HIS A 23 6.69 12.31 -5.71
N SER A 24 5.54 12.52 -6.35
CA SER A 24 5.41 13.04 -7.71
C SER A 24 4.04 13.70 -7.87
N LYS A 25 3.99 14.80 -8.63
CA LYS A 25 2.75 15.47 -9.03
C LYS A 25 2.23 14.98 -10.38
N GLU A 26 2.90 14.03 -11.02
CA GLU A 26 2.58 13.54 -12.36
C GLU A 26 2.42 12.03 -12.37
N LEU A 27 1.27 11.55 -12.87
CA LEU A 27 0.96 10.11 -12.96
C LEU A 27 1.67 9.43 -14.13
N ALA A 28 1.73 10.08 -15.30
CA ALA A 28 2.26 9.48 -16.52
C ALA A 28 3.73 9.05 -16.38
N PRO A 29 4.65 9.89 -15.86
CA PRO A 29 6.04 9.47 -15.67
C PRO A 29 6.19 8.31 -14.68
N VAL A 30 5.34 8.26 -13.65
CA VAL A 30 5.33 7.16 -12.67
C VAL A 30 4.87 5.87 -13.35
N ALA A 31 3.78 5.91 -14.13
CA ALA A 31 3.30 4.77 -14.91
C ALA A 31 4.37 4.24 -15.89
N GLU A 32 5.01 5.12 -16.64
CA GLU A 32 6.09 4.78 -17.57
C GLU A 32 7.27 4.11 -16.86
N SER A 33 7.62 4.59 -15.66
CA SER A 33 8.71 4.01 -14.86
C SER A 33 8.41 2.60 -14.37
N LEU A 34 7.14 2.21 -14.35
CA LEU A 34 6.67 0.87 -14.02
C LEU A 34 6.53 0.00 -15.27
N GLY A 35 6.75 0.54 -16.46
CA GLY A 35 6.52 -0.13 -17.75
C GLY A 35 5.05 -0.16 -18.17
N GLY A 36 4.22 0.73 -17.62
CA GLY A 36 2.82 0.89 -18.03
C GLY A 36 2.59 2.20 -18.78
N ASP A 37 1.38 2.37 -19.29
CA ASP A 37 0.97 3.54 -20.07
C ASP A 37 -0.40 4.05 -19.60
N ILE A 38 -0.45 5.30 -19.14
CA ILE A 38 -1.69 5.92 -18.65
C ILE A 38 -2.64 6.30 -19.78
N SER A 39 -2.15 6.48 -21.01
CA SER A 39 -2.97 6.89 -22.16
C SER A 39 -3.94 5.78 -22.60
N THR A 40 -3.60 4.52 -22.29
CA THR A 40 -4.45 3.34 -22.51
C THR A 40 -5.29 2.98 -21.29
N SER A 41 -5.19 3.75 -20.20
CA SER A 41 -5.87 3.44 -18.96
C SER A 41 -7.39 3.63 -19.07
N SER A 42 -8.10 2.80 -18.31
CA SER A 42 -9.52 3.00 -18.04
C SER A 42 -9.70 3.47 -16.60
N PRO A 43 -10.57 4.47 -16.34
CA PRO A 43 -10.87 4.89 -14.98
C PRO A 43 -11.64 3.79 -14.25
N CYS A 44 -11.18 3.43 -13.06
CA CYS A 44 -11.93 2.55 -12.15
C CYS A 44 -11.70 2.95 -10.68
N THR A 45 -12.61 2.59 -9.79
CA THR A 45 -12.39 2.77 -8.35
C THR A 45 -11.61 1.59 -7.77
N ILE A 46 -10.97 1.79 -6.60
CA ILE A 46 -10.29 0.69 -5.89
C ILE A 46 -11.28 -0.43 -5.56
N VAL A 47 -12.49 -0.08 -5.12
CA VAL A 47 -13.54 -1.06 -4.79
C VAL A 47 -13.93 -1.92 -5.98
N ALA A 48 -14.14 -1.31 -7.15
CA ALA A 48 -14.50 -2.04 -8.36
C ALA A 48 -13.39 -3.03 -8.77
N ALA A 49 -12.13 -2.57 -8.74
CA ALA A 49 -10.99 -3.40 -9.07
C ALA A 49 -10.77 -4.56 -8.07
N LEU A 50 -11.04 -4.33 -6.78
CA LEU A 50 -11.00 -5.37 -5.74
C LEU A 50 -12.08 -6.44 -5.95
N ALA A 51 -13.30 -6.02 -6.28
CA ALA A 51 -14.39 -6.94 -6.58
C ALA A 51 -14.04 -7.83 -7.78
N GLU A 52 -13.51 -7.23 -8.87
CA GLU A 52 -13.03 -7.98 -10.04
C GLU A 52 -11.91 -8.97 -9.69
N ALA A 53 -10.93 -8.54 -8.89
CA ALA A 53 -9.82 -9.40 -8.46
C ALA A 53 -10.30 -10.59 -7.63
N THR A 54 -11.24 -10.35 -6.70
CA THR A 54 -11.84 -11.39 -5.85
C THR A 54 -12.65 -12.40 -6.67
N ASP A 55 -13.43 -11.90 -7.62
CA ASP A 55 -14.21 -12.72 -8.55
C ASP A 55 -13.31 -13.61 -9.40
N ALA A 56 -12.22 -13.06 -9.94
CA ALA A 56 -11.27 -13.80 -10.76
C ALA A 56 -10.59 -14.93 -9.97
N TYR A 57 -10.16 -14.63 -8.73
CA TYR A 57 -9.58 -15.64 -7.83
C TYR A 57 -10.55 -16.79 -7.55
N THR A 58 -11.81 -16.47 -7.27
CA THR A 58 -12.86 -17.45 -6.96
C THR A 58 -13.23 -18.30 -8.18
N LYS A 59 -13.34 -17.70 -9.37
CA LYS A 59 -13.78 -18.38 -10.60
C LYS A 59 -12.71 -19.28 -11.19
N HIS A 60 -11.45 -18.84 -11.18
CA HIS A 60 -10.38 -19.54 -11.88
C HIS A 60 -9.58 -20.49 -11.00
N GLY A 61 -9.83 -20.52 -9.68
CA GLY A 61 -9.12 -21.37 -8.72
C GLY A 61 -7.60 -21.14 -8.71
N GLY A 62 -7.15 -20.09 -9.40
CA GLY A 62 -5.76 -19.84 -9.75
C GLY A 62 -5.24 -18.72 -8.88
N THR A 63 -4.04 -18.94 -8.36
CA THR A 63 -3.27 -17.85 -7.79
C THR A 63 -2.98 -16.82 -8.88
N PRO A 64 -3.16 -15.50 -8.64
CA PRO A 64 -2.89 -14.46 -9.62
C PRO A 64 -1.46 -14.45 -10.17
N TRP A 65 -0.55 -15.27 -9.63
CA TRP A 65 0.87 -15.41 -9.98
C TRP A 65 1.15 -15.79 -11.44
N GLU A 66 0.20 -16.38 -12.16
CA GLU A 66 0.39 -16.85 -13.54
C GLU A 66 0.18 -15.77 -14.61
N ASP A 67 -0.48 -14.65 -14.28
CA ASP A 67 -0.60 -13.53 -15.21
C ASP A 67 0.79 -12.91 -15.43
N PRO A 68 1.33 -12.86 -16.67
CA PRO A 68 2.61 -12.24 -16.95
C PRO A 68 2.61 -10.73 -16.65
N GLU A 69 1.44 -10.13 -16.44
CA GLU A 69 1.26 -8.74 -16.08
C GLU A 69 0.62 -8.58 -14.70
N ALA A 70 0.89 -7.44 -14.08
CA ALA A 70 0.20 -6.98 -12.88
C ALA A 70 -0.70 -5.79 -13.24
N THR A 71 -1.89 -5.76 -12.64
CA THR A 71 -2.76 -4.60 -12.68
C THR A 71 -2.36 -3.65 -11.56
N LEU A 72 -2.13 -2.38 -11.90
CA LEU A 72 -1.90 -1.30 -10.95
C LEU A 72 -2.99 -0.25 -11.11
N LEU A 73 -3.42 0.33 -9.98
CA LEU A 73 -4.31 1.48 -9.96
C LEU A 73 -3.54 2.70 -9.46
N LEU A 74 -3.52 3.76 -10.27
CA LEU A 74 -2.78 4.98 -9.97
C LEU A 74 -3.74 6.15 -9.78
N ASN A 75 -3.52 6.95 -8.75
CA ASN A 75 -4.20 8.23 -8.57
C ASN A 75 -3.33 9.19 -7.74
N HIS A 76 -3.67 10.46 -7.75
CA HIS A 76 -3.05 11.44 -6.89
C HIS A 76 -3.48 11.26 -5.43
N PHE A 77 -2.56 11.58 -4.54
CA PHE A 77 -2.77 11.70 -3.09
C PHE A 77 -2.01 12.94 -2.61
N GLY A 78 -2.57 14.11 -2.94
CA GLY A 78 -1.88 15.38 -2.79
C GLY A 78 -0.66 15.47 -3.70
N ASP A 79 0.52 15.75 -3.13
CA ASP A 79 1.79 15.82 -3.88
C ASP A 79 2.44 14.45 -4.15
N TRP A 80 1.67 13.37 -3.96
CA TRP A 80 2.08 11.99 -4.18
C TRP A 80 1.25 11.33 -5.26
N VAL A 81 1.86 10.35 -5.93
CA VAL A 81 1.15 9.33 -6.71
C VAL A 81 1.01 8.09 -5.85
N ALA A 82 -0.23 7.72 -5.56
CA ALA A 82 -0.57 6.46 -4.93
C ALA A 82 -0.74 5.37 -5.99
N ILE A 83 -0.25 4.18 -5.69
CA ILE A 83 -0.26 2.99 -6.54
C ILE A 83 -0.78 1.84 -5.70
N TYR A 84 -1.88 1.24 -6.13
CA TYR A 84 -2.49 0.09 -5.47
C TYR A 84 -2.40 -1.15 -6.37
N GLU A 85 -1.98 -2.28 -5.79
CA GLU A 85 -2.03 -3.60 -6.43
C GLU A 85 -3.21 -4.42 -5.88
N PRO A 86 -4.35 -4.53 -6.61
CA PRO A 86 -5.53 -5.25 -6.13
C PRO A 86 -5.38 -6.78 -6.06
N ALA A 87 -4.51 -7.38 -6.88
CA ALA A 87 -4.41 -8.83 -7.04
C ALA A 87 -2.98 -9.39 -6.96
N SER A 88 -1.98 -8.51 -6.91
CA SER A 88 -0.56 -8.87 -6.86
C SER A 88 0.06 -8.25 -5.60
N MET A 89 1.09 -8.89 -5.03
CA MET A 89 1.86 -8.28 -3.93
C MET A 89 3.30 -7.96 -4.32
N ASN A 90 3.73 -8.31 -5.54
CA ASN A 90 5.14 -8.34 -5.90
C ASN A 90 5.52 -7.36 -7.00
N ALA A 91 4.57 -6.73 -7.70
CA ALA A 91 4.88 -5.95 -8.89
C ALA A 91 5.66 -4.67 -8.57
N LEU A 92 5.52 -4.15 -7.35
CA LEU A 92 6.25 -2.99 -6.83
C LEU A 92 7.34 -3.38 -5.83
N GLU A 93 7.72 -4.65 -5.72
CA GLU A 93 8.77 -5.08 -4.78
C GLU A 93 10.19 -4.99 -5.36
N GLY A 94 11.19 -5.14 -4.47
CA GLY A 94 12.60 -5.21 -4.84
C GLY A 94 13.09 -3.98 -5.60
N MET A 95 13.63 -4.23 -6.81
CA MET A 95 14.31 -3.21 -7.62
C MET A 95 13.40 -2.07 -8.07
N ARG A 96 12.11 -2.33 -8.30
CA ARG A 96 11.18 -1.28 -8.74
C ARG A 96 10.94 -0.24 -7.66
N PHE A 97 10.73 -0.67 -6.41
CA PHE A 97 10.59 0.27 -5.29
C PHE A 97 11.83 1.15 -5.11
N TYR A 98 13.02 0.51 -5.18
CA TYR A 98 14.29 1.23 -5.17
C TYR A 98 14.37 2.26 -6.30
N GLN A 99 14.08 1.86 -7.54
CA GLN A 99 14.12 2.72 -8.72
C GLN A 99 13.17 3.91 -8.60
N LEU A 100 11.93 3.68 -8.14
CA LEU A 100 10.96 4.74 -7.87
C LEU A 100 11.52 5.75 -6.86
N SER A 101 12.00 5.28 -5.71
CA SER A 101 12.55 6.19 -4.69
C SER A 101 13.78 6.96 -5.18
N ARG A 102 14.63 6.34 -6.01
CA ARG A 102 15.81 6.99 -6.59
C ARG A 102 15.44 8.05 -7.62
N LYS A 103 14.40 7.82 -8.42
CA LYS A 103 13.97 8.73 -9.49
C LYS A 103 13.13 9.89 -8.96
N TYR A 104 12.26 9.64 -7.99
CA TYR A 104 11.28 10.60 -7.46
C TYR A 104 11.64 11.12 -6.06
N GLY A 105 12.82 10.79 -5.56
CA GLY A 105 13.34 11.22 -4.27
C GLY A 105 12.73 10.48 -3.08
N GLN A 106 11.44 10.17 -3.08
CA GLN A 106 10.80 9.46 -1.96
C GLN A 106 9.77 8.43 -2.44
N ALA A 107 9.74 7.29 -1.77
CA ALA A 107 8.67 6.32 -1.91
C ALA A 107 8.37 5.64 -0.57
N VAL A 108 7.09 5.42 -0.26
CA VAL A 108 6.65 4.62 0.89
C VAL A 108 5.73 3.51 0.43
N ASN A 109 5.99 2.29 0.88
CA ASN A 109 5.17 1.12 0.63
C ASN A 109 4.66 0.58 1.95
N ILE A 110 3.39 0.22 1.96
CA ILE A 110 2.80 -0.59 2.99
C ILE A 110 2.12 -1.80 2.39
N LYS A 111 2.40 -2.96 2.96
CA LYS A 111 1.77 -4.20 2.54
C LYS A 111 1.44 -5.11 3.71
N TRP A 112 0.37 -5.87 3.57
CA TRP A 112 0.04 -7.01 4.44
C TRP A 112 -0.73 -8.07 3.68
N ASN A 113 -0.75 -9.27 4.23
CA ASN A 113 -1.50 -10.40 3.70
C ASN A 113 -2.50 -10.96 4.74
N ILE A 114 -3.25 -11.98 4.32
CA ILE A 114 -4.32 -12.59 5.11
C ILE A 114 -3.82 -13.22 6.41
N THR A 115 -2.53 -13.57 6.49
CA THR A 115 -1.93 -14.11 7.71
C THR A 115 -1.49 -13.02 8.70
N GLY A 116 -1.73 -11.74 8.36
CA GLY A 116 -1.31 -10.58 9.14
C GLY A 116 0.18 -10.28 9.03
N ALA A 117 0.93 -11.00 8.20
CA ALA A 117 2.31 -10.65 7.90
C ALA A 117 2.29 -9.39 7.03
N GLY A 118 2.90 -8.32 7.54
CA GLY A 118 2.98 -7.06 6.82
C GLY A 118 4.26 -6.31 7.12
N ARG A 119 4.54 -5.31 6.31
CA ARG A 119 5.71 -4.46 6.45
C ARG A 119 5.44 -3.05 5.95
N VAL A 120 6.24 -2.14 6.49
CA VAL A 120 6.41 -0.78 5.99
C VAL A 120 7.80 -0.68 5.39
N LYS A 121 7.92 0.00 4.26
CA LYS A 121 9.18 0.46 3.71
C LYS A 121 9.05 1.93 3.34
N TYR A 122 9.97 2.77 3.80
CA TYR A 122 10.09 4.16 3.40
C TYR A 122 11.50 4.40 2.91
N TRP A 123 11.64 4.81 1.65
CA TRP A 123 12.91 5.02 0.99
C TRP A 123 13.05 6.46 0.56
N LYS A 124 14.27 7.00 0.69
CA LYS A 124 14.67 8.32 0.22
C LYS A 124 15.90 8.19 -0.66
N ASP A 125 15.84 8.75 -1.87
CA ASP A 125 16.95 8.82 -2.82
C ASP A 125 17.60 7.45 -3.10
N GLY A 126 16.79 6.39 -3.16
CA GLY A 126 17.28 5.02 -3.36
C GLY A 126 17.85 4.34 -2.11
N GLN A 127 17.70 4.91 -0.92
CA GLN A 127 18.17 4.33 0.32
C GLN A 127 17.01 4.05 1.28
N ALA A 128 17.07 2.93 1.98
CA ALA A 128 16.09 2.59 3.01
C ALA A 128 16.18 3.57 4.19
N ALA A 129 15.21 4.46 4.30
CA ALA A 129 15.12 5.43 5.40
C ALA A 129 14.53 4.75 6.65
N LEU A 130 13.45 4.00 6.48
CA LEU A 130 12.79 3.24 7.55
C LEU A 130 12.14 1.98 6.98
N GLU A 131 12.44 0.82 7.55
CA GLU A 131 11.74 -0.43 7.26
C GLU A 131 11.46 -1.21 8.53
N PHE A 132 10.28 -1.81 8.65
CA PHE A 132 9.96 -2.74 9.73
C PHE A 132 8.78 -3.63 9.37
N LYS A 133 8.65 -4.76 10.08
CA LYS A 133 7.44 -5.60 10.00
C LYS A 133 6.35 -4.98 10.87
N LEU A 134 5.10 -5.00 10.41
CA LEU A 134 3.98 -4.38 11.11
C LEU A 134 3.74 -4.96 12.52
N ASN A 135 4.19 -6.19 12.78
CA ASN A 135 4.09 -6.84 14.10
C ASN A 135 5.39 -6.75 14.94
N GLN A 136 6.43 -6.11 14.43
CA GLN A 136 7.74 -5.93 15.08
C GLN A 136 8.35 -4.56 14.75
N PRO A 137 7.65 -3.43 15.03
CA PRO A 137 8.15 -2.08 14.75
C PRO A 137 9.44 -1.73 15.51
N GLU A 138 9.73 -2.43 16.61
CA GLU A 138 10.96 -2.31 17.38
C GLU A 138 12.19 -2.84 16.64
N LEU A 139 12.00 -3.77 15.69
CA LEU A 139 13.07 -4.33 14.84
C LEU A 139 13.26 -3.51 13.55
N ARG A 140 13.09 -2.20 13.65
CA ARG A 140 13.20 -1.26 12.52
C ARG A 140 14.63 -1.11 12.03
N ALA A 141 14.78 -0.90 10.73
CA ALA A 141 16.04 -0.71 10.04
C ALA A 141 15.99 0.53 9.14
N GLY A 142 17.15 0.96 8.64
CA GLY A 142 17.30 2.14 7.78
C GLY A 142 18.01 3.30 8.46
N PHE A 143 18.48 4.27 7.69
CA PHE A 143 19.31 5.36 8.22
C PHE A 143 18.53 6.39 9.07
N MET A 144 17.19 6.36 9.03
CA MET A 144 16.31 7.15 9.92
C MET A 144 15.68 6.31 11.03
N ALA A 145 16.09 5.05 11.23
CA ALA A 145 15.46 4.15 12.19
C ALA A 145 15.41 4.73 13.60
N ASP A 146 16.50 5.34 14.08
CA ASP A 146 16.57 5.92 15.43
C ASP A 146 15.74 7.22 15.56
N GLN A 147 15.40 7.85 14.44
CA GLN A 147 14.62 9.09 14.39
C GLN A 147 13.13 8.82 14.13
N ALA A 148 12.74 7.55 13.93
CA ALA A 148 11.38 7.16 13.59
C ALA A 148 10.40 7.27 14.76
N ASP A 149 10.87 7.50 15.99
CA ASP A 149 10.02 7.55 17.18
C ASP A 149 8.92 8.62 17.05
N SER A 150 9.21 9.78 16.45
CA SER A 150 8.18 10.80 16.22
C SER A 150 7.13 10.36 15.18
N LEU A 151 7.56 9.64 14.14
CA LEU A 151 6.68 9.09 13.12
C LEU A 151 5.79 7.98 13.68
N LEU A 152 6.30 7.19 14.62
CA LEU A 152 5.64 6.03 15.21
C LEU A 152 4.90 6.34 16.52
N ALA A 153 5.09 7.53 17.10
CA ALA A 153 4.45 7.93 18.37
C ALA A 153 2.93 7.73 18.33
N ASP A 154 2.36 7.15 19.38
CA ASP A 154 0.92 6.88 19.53
C ASP A 154 0.33 5.91 18.48
N LEU A 155 1.15 5.29 17.63
CA LEU A 155 0.71 4.26 16.70
C LEU A 155 0.74 2.88 17.37
N ASN A 156 -0.37 2.15 17.29
CA ASN A 156 -0.50 0.82 17.87
C ASN A 156 -0.30 -0.27 16.81
N PHE A 157 0.94 -0.71 16.67
CA PHE A 157 1.33 -1.82 15.81
C PHE A 157 1.24 -3.19 16.50
N ALA A 158 0.58 -3.29 17.67
CA ALA A 158 0.38 -4.57 18.32
C ALA A 158 -0.45 -5.51 17.43
N TRP A 159 0.04 -6.72 17.24
CA TRP A 159 -0.65 -7.77 16.46
C TRP A 159 -1.73 -8.50 17.27
N ARG A 160 -1.78 -8.26 18.58
CA ARG A 160 -2.74 -8.84 19.51
C ARG A 160 -3.00 -7.90 20.68
N ASP A 161 -4.26 -7.78 21.07
CA ASP A 161 -4.64 -7.22 22.36
C ASP A 161 -4.49 -8.32 23.44
N PRO A 162 -3.61 -8.14 24.45
CA PRO A 162 -3.44 -9.12 25.52
C PRO A 162 -4.71 -9.32 26.36
N ALA A 163 -5.63 -8.36 26.37
CA ALA A 163 -6.92 -8.45 27.07
C ALA A 163 -7.97 -9.30 26.33
N LEU A 164 -7.71 -9.68 25.08
CA LEU A 164 -8.62 -10.50 24.29
C LEU A 164 -8.21 -11.99 24.29
N PRO A 165 -9.19 -12.91 24.13
CA PRO A 165 -8.92 -14.33 23.96
C PRO A 165 -7.88 -14.58 22.87
N ARG A 166 -7.08 -15.65 22.99
CA ARG A 166 -6.04 -16.03 22.00
C ARG A 166 -6.54 -16.11 20.55
N ASN A 167 -7.85 -16.25 20.35
CA ASN A 167 -8.49 -16.48 19.07
C ASN A 167 -9.15 -15.20 18.52
N SER A 168 -9.02 -14.08 19.24
CA SER A 168 -9.58 -12.79 18.86
C SER A 168 -8.49 -11.94 18.20
N TRP A 169 -8.60 -11.80 16.88
CA TRP A 169 -7.74 -10.93 16.09
C TRP A 169 -8.32 -9.52 16.11
N VAL A 170 -7.83 -8.66 16.99
CA VAL A 170 -8.01 -7.21 16.81
C VAL A 170 -6.74 -6.71 16.18
N VAL A 171 -6.91 -5.98 15.08
CA VAL A 171 -5.85 -5.68 14.13
C VAL A 171 -5.56 -4.17 14.09
N PRO A 172 -5.26 -3.52 15.25
CA PRO A 172 -5.11 -2.06 15.35
C PRO A 172 -3.91 -1.55 14.52
N TRP A 173 -3.03 -2.47 14.11
CA TRP A 173 -1.91 -2.16 13.25
C TRP A 173 -2.34 -1.71 11.86
N ARG A 174 -3.54 -2.08 11.36
CA ARG A 174 -4.06 -1.61 10.05
C ARG A 174 -4.37 -0.11 10.11
N GLU A 175 -5.01 0.35 11.17
CA GLU A 175 -5.26 1.78 11.36
C GLU A 175 -3.95 2.55 11.52
N SER A 176 -3.03 2.02 12.32
CA SER A 176 -1.70 2.60 12.57
C SER A 176 -0.87 2.71 11.30
N ALA A 177 -0.95 1.69 10.45
CA ALA A 177 -0.40 1.63 9.11
C ALA A 177 -0.85 2.80 8.23
N PHE A 178 -2.17 3.05 8.14
CA PHE A 178 -2.70 4.19 7.40
C PHE A 178 -2.26 5.53 8.03
N GLN A 179 -2.31 5.67 9.36
CA GLN A 179 -1.87 6.89 10.03
C GLN A 179 -0.40 7.20 9.78
N LEU A 180 0.47 6.18 9.71
CA LEU A 180 1.87 6.36 9.37
C LEU A 180 2.05 6.91 7.95
N ILE A 181 1.28 6.41 6.97
CA ILE A 181 1.27 6.97 5.62
C ILE A 181 0.83 8.43 5.64
N GLU A 182 -0.22 8.77 6.38
CA GLU A 182 -0.70 10.16 6.50
C GLU A 182 0.38 11.08 7.09
N ARG A 183 1.18 10.59 8.05
CA ARG A 183 2.31 11.33 8.63
C ARG A 183 3.47 11.51 7.65
N ILE A 184 3.82 10.47 6.89
CA ILE A 184 4.91 10.52 5.92
C ILE A 184 4.54 11.43 4.73
N THR A 185 3.31 11.32 4.26
CA THR A 185 2.84 12.03 3.06
C THR A 185 2.31 13.43 3.35
N GLY A 186 1.88 13.69 4.58
CA GLY A 186 1.21 14.93 4.98
C GLY A 186 -0.26 15.01 4.56
N HIS A 187 -0.81 13.96 3.95
CA HIS A 187 -2.18 13.94 3.43
C HIS A 187 -3.04 12.93 4.17
N ARG A 188 -4.32 13.25 4.37
CA ARG A 188 -5.28 12.36 5.04
C ARG A 188 -6.10 11.59 4.02
N PHE A 189 -6.31 10.31 4.29
CA PHE A 189 -7.25 9.51 3.50
C PHE A 189 -8.68 10.01 3.69
N SER A 190 -9.47 9.93 2.63
CA SER A 190 -10.92 10.07 2.71
C SER A 190 -11.56 8.76 2.27
N LYS A 191 -12.79 8.53 2.73
CA LYS A 191 -13.59 7.43 2.18
C LYS A 191 -13.84 7.60 0.68
N SER A 192 -13.98 8.84 0.20
CA SER A 192 -14.16 9.14 -1.23
C SER A 192 -12.97 8.69 -2.07
N TRP A 193 -11.74 8.86 -1.56
CA TRP A 193 -10.53 8.47 -2.26
C TRP A 193 -10.56 6.99 -2.64
N PHE A 194 -11.01 6.15 -1.72
CA PHE A 194 -11.15 4.72 -1.97
C PHE A 194 -12.41 4.34 -2.76
N ALA A 195 -13.54 4.95 -2.42
CA ALA A 195 -14.86 4.50 -2.87
C ALA A 195 -15.28 5.05 -4.23
N THR A 196 -14.95 6.31 -4.51
CA THR A 196 -15.58 7.08 -5.60
C THR A 196 -14.58 7.77 -6.52
N GLU A 197 -13.37 8.05 -6.06
CA GLU A 197 -12.38 8.73 -6.89
C GLU A 197 -11.83 7.77 -7.97
N PRO A 198 -11.83 8.19 -9.24
CA PRO A 198 -11.36 7.36 -10.33
C PRO A 198 -9.83 7.22 -10.27
N HIS A 199 -9.36 5.99 -10.44
CA HIS A 199 -7.95 5.65 -10.58
C HIS A 199 -7.68 5.21 -12.01
N HIS A 200 -6.49 5.52 -12.50
CA HIS A 200 -6.00 5.02 -13.77
C HIS A 200 -5.55 3.57 -13.60
N ARG A 201 -6.25 2.66 -14.27
CA ARG A 201 -5.86 1.26 -14.35
C ARG A 201 -4.80 1.07 -15.44
N ILE A 202 -3.63 0.58 -15.07
CA ILE A 202 -2.57 0.21 -16.03
C ILE A 202 -2.18 -1.25 -15.84
N ARG A 203 -1.63 -1.84 -16.91
CA ARG A 203 -0.96 -3.15 -16.89
C ARG A 203 0.54 -2.95 -16.95
N VAL A 204 1.28 -3.72 -16.17
CA VAL A 204 2.75 -3.69 -16.15
C VAL A 204 3.29 -5.11 -16.19
N PRO A 205 4.45 -5.38 -16.82
CA PRO A 205 5.06 -6.71 -16.78
C PRO A 205 5.34 -7.17 -15.34
N ARG A 206 5.32 -8.47 -15.08
CA ARG A 206 5.91 -9.05 -13.87
C ARG A 206 7.39 -9.36 -14.12
N HIS A 207 8.22 -9.20 -13.09
CA HIS A 207 9.63 -9.57 -13.12
C HIS A 207 9.86 -10.77 -12.22
#